data_AF-I7IZS2-F1
#
_entry.id   AF-I7IZS2-F1
#
_cell.length_a   1.000
_cell.length_b   1.000
_cell.length_c   1.000
_cell.angle_alpha   90.00
_cell.angle_beta   90.00
_cell.angle_gamma   90.00
#
_symmetry.space_group_name_H-M   'P 1'
#
loop_
_entity.id
_entity.type
_entity.pdbx_description
1 polymer ?
#
loop_
_entity_poly.entity_id
_entity_poly.type
_entity_poly.pdbx_seq_one_letter_code
_entity_poly.pdbx_strand_id
1 'polypeptide(L)'
;MSLITLDDFSKFDNHKDIKIPGIETTWSIVFNDAFRAKASYIASKVEKLYQKQTDDSYDQKLLAMSDSKRREVIEKDLAEYRDACVNGINELLNDGKAGNQIYDAFGQSTEVLAQIIGKLNDECDKALNVSEQQSQARMARYDTDR
;
A
#
# COMPACT_ATOMS: atom_id res chain seq x y z
N MET A 1 43.67 19.82 7.51
CA MET A 1 42.30 19.35 7.80
C MET A 1 41.65 18.99 6.48
N SER A 2 41.29 17.73 6.23
CA SER A 2 40.59 17.37 4.99
C SER A 2 39.12 17.68 5.15
N LEU A 3 38.59 18.50 4.25
CA LEU A 3 37.16 18.76 4.12
C LEU A 3 36.56 17.59 3.34
N ILE A 4 35.59 16.88 3.93
CA ILE A 4 34.78 15.90 3.20
C ILE A 4 33.56 16.65 2.69
N THR A 5 33.50 16.91 1.39
CA THR A 5 32.33 17.48 0.72
C THR A 5 31.39 16.33 0.34
N LEU A 6 30.19 16.33 0.93
CA LEU A 6 29.12 15.37 0.64
C LEU A 6 28.10 16.06 -0.29
N ASP A 7 28.51 16.38 -1.52
CA ASP A 7 27.71 17.19 -2.45
C ASP A 7 26.73 16.37 -3.32
N ASP A 8 26.77 15.03 -3.26
CA ASP A 8 26.01 14.16 -4.16
C ASP A 8 24.77 13.51 -3.52
N PHE A 9 24.10 14.21 -2.60
CA PHE A 9 22.77 13.76 -2.14
C PHE A 9 21.70 14.13 -3.15
N SER A 10 21.37 13.21 -4.04
CA SER A 10 20.16 13.32 -4.87
C SER A 10 18.92 13.06 -3.99
N LYS A 11 17.99 14.02 -3.96
CA LYS A 11 16.64 13.76 -3.45
C LYS A 11 15.98 12.73 -4.37
N PHE A 12 15.84 11.50 -3.89
CA PHE A 12 15.09 10.45 -4.58
C PHE A 12 13.59 10.65 -4.36
N ASP A 13 13.05 11.74 -4.91
CA ASP A 13 11.61 12.00 -4.95
C ASP A 13 11.06 11.42 -6.27
N ASN A 14 10.66 10.15 -6.26
CA ASN A 14 10.08 9.50 -7.43
C ASN A 14 8.61 9.89 -7.58
N HIS A 15 8.36 11.01 -8.26
CA HIS A 15 7.01 11.45 -8.60
C HIS A 15 6.34 10.49 -9.60
N LYS A 16 5.13 10.04 -9.29
CA LYS A 16 4.32 9.14 -10.11
C LYS A 16 2.87 9.58 -10.10
N ASP A 17 2.28 9.61 -11.29
CA ASP A 17 0.84 9.82 -11.44
C ASP A 17 0.14 8.45 -11.46
N ILE A 18 -0.77 8.25 -10.51
CA ILE A 18 -1.59 7.05 -10.37
C ILE A 18 -2.93 7.30 -11.05
N LYS A 19 -3.23 6.46 -12.02
CA LYS A 19 -4.53 6.41 -12.69
C LYS A 19 -5.16 5.04 -12.47
N ILE A 20 -6.36 5.03 -11.91
CA ILE A 20 -7.12 3.81 -11.66
C ILE A 20 -8.14 3.65 -12.80
N PRO A 21 -8.18 2.50 -13.50
CA PRO A 21 -9.16 2.26 -14.56
C PRO A 21 -10.60 2.45 -14.06
N GLY A 22 -11.45 3.10 -14.85
CA GLY A 22 -12.83 3.39 -14.46
C GLY A 22 -12.99 4.63 -13.57
N ILE A 23 -11.91 5.33 -13.23
CA ILE A 23 -11.94 6.58 -12.47
C ILE A 23 -11.22 7.67 -13.28
N GLU A 24 -11.84 8.85 -13.36
CA GLU A 24 -11.26 9.98 -14.11
C GLU A 24 -10.16 10.70 -13.33
N THR A 25 -10.24 10.67 -11.99
CA THR A 25 -9.25 11.28 -11.11
C THR A 25 -7.87 10.64 -11.29
N THR A 26 -6.85 11.50 -11.37
CA THR A 26 -5.44 11.12 -11.37
C THR A 26 -4.80 11.68 -10.12
N TRP A 27 -4.07 10.85 -9.38
CA TRP A 27 -3.41 11.24 -8.13
C TRP A 27 -1.90 11.29 -8.33
N SER A 28 -1.27 12.41 -7.98
CA SER A 28 0.19 12.53 -8.04
C SER A 28 0.79 12.19 -6.68
N ILE A 29 1.70 11.23 -6.65
CA ILE A 29 2.29 10.67 -5.44
C ILE A 29 3.82 10.73 -5.55
N VAL A 30 4.49 10.95 -4.42
CA VAL A 30 5.94 10.82 -4.32
C VAL A 30 6.27 9.49 -3.67
N PHE A 31 6.90 8.58 -4.42
CA PHE A 31 7.45 7.36 -3.87
C PHE A 31 8.80 7.65 -3.22
N ASN A 32 8.82 7.64 -1.89
CA ASN A 32 9.98 7.79 -1.03
C ASN A 32 9.86 6.82 0.16
N ASP A 33 10.87 6.77 1.04
CA ASP A 33 10.87 5.87 2.19
C ASP A 33 9.69 6.09 3.15
N ALA A 34 9.19 7.34 3.27
CA ALA A 34 8.02 7.64 4.07
C ALA A 34 6.74 7.04 3.47
N PHE A 35 6.58 7.13 2.14
CA PHE A 35 5.49 6.46 1.44
C PHE A 35 5.60 4.94 1.58
N ARG A 36 6.80 4.37 1.40
CA ARG A 36 7.05 2.93 1.54
C ARG A 36 6.64 2.42 2.92
N ALA A 37 7.09 3.09 3.98
CA ALA A 37 6.74 2.73 5.35
C ALA A 37 5.22 2.80 5.58
N LYS A 38 4.56 3.84 5.07
CA LYS A 38 3.11 4.01 5.16
C LYS A 38 2.36 2.90 4.41
N ALA A 39 2.74 2.62 3.16
CA ALA A 39 2.13 1.59 2.32
C ALA A 39 2.29 0.19 2.92
N SER A 40 3.49 -0.15 3.38
CA SER A 40 3.75 -1.43 4.05
C SER A 40 2.96 -1.58 5.35
N TYR A 41 2.83 -0.52 6.14
CA TYR A 41 2.02 -0.55 7.37
C TYR A 41 0.53 -0.77 7.07
N ILE A 42 -0.02 -0.05 6.10
CA ILE A 42 -1.42 -0.18 5.69
C ILE A 42 -1.68 -1.58 5.12
N ALA A 43 -0.81 -2.06 4.23
CA ALA A 43 -0.90 -3.40 3.66
C ALA A 43 -0.90 -4.48 4.76
N SER A 44 0.01 -4.38 5.72
CA SER A 44 0.08 -5.31 6.86
C SER A 44 -1.19 -5.27 7.72
N LYS A 45 -1.77 -4.09 7.95
CA LYS A 45 -3.03 -3.95 8.69
C LYS A 45 -4.20 -4.63 7.97
N VAL A 46 -4.31 -4.43 6.66
CA VAL A 46 -5.34 -5.07 5.82
C VAL A 46 -5.16 -6.59 5.82
N GLU A 47 -3.93 -7.07 5.63
CA GLU A 47 -3.63 -8.50 5.63
C GLU A 47 -3.93 -9.15 6.99
N LYS A 48 -3.60 -8.49 8.10
CA LYS A 48 -3.94 -8.98 9.44
C LYS A 48 -5.46 -9.14 9.63
N LEU A 49 -6.27 -8.22 9.11
CA LEU A 49 -7.73 -8.31 9.18
C LEU A 49 -8.25 -9.44 8.30
N TYR A 50 -7.68 -9.60 7.11
CA TYR A 50 -8.00 -10.72 6.22
C TYR A 50 -7.67 -12.07 6.86
N GLN A 51 -6.47 -12.23 7.41
CA GLN A 51 -6.03 -13.44 8.10
C GLN A 51 -6.92 -13.80 9.30
N LYS A 52 -7.40 -12.81 10.05
CA LYS A 52 -8.35 -13.03 11.16
C LYS A 52 -9.66 -13.67 10.68
N GLN A 53 -10.12 -13.31 9.48
CA GLN A 53 -11.36 -13.84 8.90
C GLN A 53 -11.17 -15.23 8.28
N THR A 54 -9.95 -15.58 7.86
CA THR A 54 -9.61 -16.88 7.28
C THR A 54 -9.02 -17.87 8.28
N ASP A 55 -8.95 -17.52 9.57
CA ASP A 55 -8.46 -18.40 10.64
C ASP A 55 -9.46 -19.54 10.87
N ASP A 56 -9.00 -20.80 10.88
CA ASP A 56 -9.84 -21.99 11.12
C ASP A 56 -10.66 -21.90 12.42
N SER A 57 -10.16 -21.17 13.42
CA SER A 57 -10.87 -20.96 14.68
C SER A 57 -12.00 -19.93 14.60
N TYR A 58 -12.01 -19.09 13.57
CA TYR A 58 -13.01 -18.05 13.35
C TYR A 58 -14.36 -18.66 12.98
N ASP A 59 -14.38 -19.58 12.02
CA ASP A 59 -15.60 -20.28 11.60
C ASP A 59 -16.22 -21.07 12.75
N GLN A 60 -15.40 -21.75 13.55
CA GLN A 60 -15.89 -22.47 14.73
C GLN A 60 -16.52 -21.53 15.77
N LYS A 61 -15.92 -20.36 16.00
CA LYS A 61 -16.48 -19.33 16.89
C LYS A 61 -17.81 -18.81 16.36
N LEU A 62 -17.92 -18.54 15.06
CA LEU A 62 -19.15 -18.07 14.43
C LEU A 62 -20.26 -19.13 14.50
N LEU A 63 -19.93 -20.40 14.27
CA LEU A 63 -20.88 -21.51 14.35
C LEU A 63 -21.41 -21.72 15.78
N ALA A 64 -20.60 -21.45 16.80
CA ALA A 64 -21.00 -21.52 18.21
C ALA A 64 -21.94 -20.38 18.65
N MET A 65 -22.10 -19.32 17.85
CA MET A 65 -22.99 -18.19 18.14
C MET A 65 -24.42 -18.43 17.61
N SER A 66 -25.39 -17.72 18.19
CA SER A 66 -26.73 -17.62 17.61
C SER A 66 -26.69 -16.87 16.27
N ASP A 67 -27.64 -17.13 15.37
CA ASP A 67 -27.66 -16.52 14.03
C ASP A 67 -27.66 -14.98 14.07
N SER A 68 -28.40 -14.39 15.02
CA SER A 68 -28.41 -12.93 15.20
C SER A 68 -27.03 -12.40 15.59
N LYS A 69 -26.32 -13.09 16.49
CA LYS A 69 -25.00 -12.64 16.95
C LYS A 69 -23.93 -12.90 15.90
N ARG A 70 -24.03 -14.02 15.18
CA ARG A 70 -23.18 -14.36 14.04
C ARG A 70 -23.26 -13.27 12.97
N ARG A 71 -24.47 -12.85 12.58
CA ARG A 71 -24.67 -11.79 11.59
C ARG A 71 -24.06 -10.45 12.03
N GLU A 72 -24.28 -10.05 13.28
CA GLU A 72 -23.72 -8.82 13.84
C GLU A 72 -22.18 -8.81 13.79
N VAL A 73 -21.54 -9.92 14.16
CA VAL A 73 -20.07 -10.05 14.13
C VAL A 73 -19.55 -10.00 12.70
N ILE A 74 -20.18 -10.71 11.75
CA ILE A 74 -19.77 -10.70 10.34
C ILE A 74 -19.89 -9.30 9.74
N GLU A 75 -21.03 -8.62 9.94
CA GLU A 75 -21.24 -7.27 9.42
C GLU A 75 -20.22 -6.28 10.02
N LYS A 76 -19.91 -6.42 11.31
CA LYS A 76 -18.90 -5.60 11.98
C LYS A 76 -17.50 -5.85 11.43
N ASP A 77 -17.07 -7.10 11.32
CA ASP A 77 -15.72 -7.45 10.83
C ASP A 77 -15.53 -7.04 9.37
N LEU A 78 -16.57 -7.14 8.54
CA LEU A 78 -16.57 -6.62 7.16
C LEU A 78 -16.50 -5.09 7.12
N ALA A 79 -17.23 -4.40 8.01
CA ALA A 79 -17.15 -2.94 8.11
C ALA A 79 -15.76 -2.47 8.55
N GLU A 80 -15.14 -3.13 9.55
CA GLU A 80 -13.77 -2.83 9.98
C GLU A 80 -12.76 -3.03 8.84
N TYR A 81 -12.92 -4.11 8.06
CA TYR A 81 -12.06 -4.38 6.90
C TYR A 81 -12.23 -3.32 5.81
N ARG A 82 -13.48 -2.98 5.47
CA ARG A 82 -13.78 -1.91 4.51
C ARG A 82 -13.17 -0.59 4.94
N ASP A 83 -13.38 -0.19 6.19
CA ASP A 83 -12.91 1.09 6.70
C ASP A 83 -11.38 1.15 6.75
N ALA A 84 -10.71 0.03 7.03
CA ALA A 84 -9.25 -0.06 6.95
C ALA A 84 -8.75 0.14 5.51
N CYS A 85 -9.39 -0.48 4.52
CA CYS A 85 -9.04 -0.34 3.11
C CYS A 85 -9.32 1.08 2.57
N VAL A 86 -10.50 1.64 2.86
CA VAL A 86 -10.89 3.00 2.43
C VAL A 86 -9.94 4.04 3.01
N ASN A 87 -9.70 3.99 4.33
CA ASN A 87 -8.80 4.94 4.98
C ASN A 87 -7.36 4.75 4.50
N GLY A 88 -6.93 3.49 4.31
CA GLY A 88 -5.62 3.19 3.76
C GLY A 88 -5.40 3.83 2.38
N ILE A 89 -6.37 3.69 1.48
CA ILE A 89 -6.30 4.32 0.16
C ILE A 89 -6.31 5.85 0.26
N ASN A 90 -7.15 6.42 1.11
CA ASN A 90 -7.17 7.87 1.33
C ASN A 90 -5.80 8.39 1.75
N GLU A 91 -5.14 7.68 2.67
CA GLU A 91 -3.82 8.03 3.19
C GLU A 91 -2.69 7.85 2.17
N LEU A 92 -2.79 6.85 1.29
CA LEU A 92 -1.80 6.61 0.23
C LEU A 92 -1.93 7.60 -0.91
N LEU A 93 -3.15 7.87 -1.36
CA LEU A 93 -3.40 8.81 -2.45
C LEU A 93 -3.37 10.28 -1.97
N ASN A 94 -3.19 10.51 -0.67
CA ASN A 94 -3.27 11.82 -0.01
C ASN A 94 -4.57 12.57 -0.34
N ASP A 95 -5.68 11.83 -0.44
CA ASP A 95 -6.99 12.33 -0.79
C ASP A 95 -8.04 11.68 0.11
N GLY A 96 -8.66 12.48 0.98
CA GLY A 96 -9.63 12.01 1.97
C GLY A 96 -10.92 11.39 1.41
N LYS A 97 -11.13 11.42 0.08
CA LYS A 97 -12.30 10.83 -0.57
C LYS A 97 -11.98 9.69 -1.52
N ALA A 98 -10.71 9.50 -1.89
CA ALA A 98 -10.34 8.56 -2.94
C ALA A 98 -10.78 7.12 -2.64
N GLY A 99 -10.62 6.65 -1.41
CA GLY A 99 -11.03 5.32 -0.97
C GLY A 99 -12.52 5.06 -1.18
N ASN A 100 -13.38 6.03 -0.85
CA ASN A 100 -14.83 5.90 -1.08
C ASN A 100 -15.17 5.98 -2.58
N GLN A 101 -14.52 6.89 -3.32
CA GLN A 101 -14.73 6.99 -4.78
C GLN A 101 -14.38 5.69 -5.49
N ILE A 102 -13.24 5.08 -5.13
CA ILE A 102 -12.81 3.79 -5.66
C ILE A 102 -13.77 2.69 -5.21
N TYR A 103 -14.16 2.67 -3.94
CA TYR A 103 -15.12 1.68 -3.43
C TYR A 103 -16.44 1.68 -4.20
N ASP A 104 -17.02 2.87 -4.41
CA ASP A 104 -18.28 3.02 -5.13
C ASP A 104 -18.13 2.70 -6.62
N ALA A 105 -17.03 3.13 -7.26
CA ALA A 105 -16.76 2.86 -8.68
C ALA A 105 -16.60 1.36 -9.00
N PHE A 106 -16.10 0.58 -8.05
CA PHE A 106 -15.89 -0.87 -8.20
C PHE A 106 -16.98 -1.72 -7.54
N GLY A 107 -18.19 -1.16 -7.34
CA GLY A 107 -19.35 -1.92 -6.87
C GLY A 107 -19.25 -2.38 -5.42
N GLN A 108 -18.63 -1.56 -4.56
CA GLN A 108 -18.53 -1.78 -3.12
C GLN A 108 -17.71 -3.04 -2.73
N SER A 109 -16.71 -3.37 -3.55
CA SER A 109 -15.81 -4.49 -3.31
C SER A 109 -14.58 -4.07 -2.50
N THR A 110 -14.47 -4.55 -1.26
CA THR A 110 -13.30 -4.32 -0.40
C THR A 110 -12.05 -5.04 -0.90
N GLU A 111 -12.21 -6.16 -1.62
CA GLU A 111 -11.10 -6.91 -2.22
C GLU A 111 -10.36 -6.09 -3.27
N VAL A 112 -11.10 -5.32 -4.08
CA VAL A 112 -10.48 -4.44 -5.08
C VAL A 112 -9.62 -3.37 -4.40
N LEU A 113 -10.10 -2.83 -3.27
CA LEU A 113 -9.32 -1.85 -2.49
C LEU A 113 -8.03 -2.47 -1.94
N ALA A 114 -8.10 -3.67 -1.38
CA ALA A 114 -6.93 -4.39 -0.88
C ALA A 114 -5.89 -4.65 -1.99
N GLN A 115 -6.35 -5.05 -3.18
CA GLN A 115 -5.48 -5.23 -4.34
C GLN A 115 -4.81 -3.93 -4.79
N ILE A 116 -5.53 -2.79 -4.74
CA ILE A 116 -4.95 -1.48 -5.07
C ILE A 116 -3.86 -1.11 -4.08
N ILE A 117 -4.10 -1.31 -2.77
CA ILE A 117 -3.10 -1.07 -1.71
C ILE A 117 -1.83 -1.92 -1.97
N GLY A 118 -2.01 -3.22 -2.25
CA GLY A 118 -0.89 -4.12 -2.57
C GLY A 118 -0.09 -3.65 -3.77
N LYS A 119 -0.77 -3.30 -4.88
CA LYS A 119 -0.11 -2.78 -6.08
C LYS A 119 0.65 -1.48 -5.84
N LEU A 120 0.11 -0.55 -5.03
CA LEU A 120 0.81 0.69 -4.69
C LEU A 120 2.07 0.43 -3.86
N ASN A 121 2.03 -0.56 -2.95
CA ASN A 121 3.21 -0.96 -2.19
C ASN A 121 4.28 -1.58 -3.10
N ASP A 122 3.91 -2.50 -3.98
CA ASP A 122 4.82 -3.15 -4.93
C ASP A 122 5.47 -2.15 -5.90
N GLU A 123 4.70 -1.19 -6.43
CA GLU A 123 5.23 -0.17 -7.33
C GLU A 123 6.16 0.82 -6.61
N CYS A 124 5.89 1.13 -5.34
CA CYS A 124 6.81 1.91 -4.53
C CYS A 124 8.13 1.16 -4.28
N ASP A 125 8.06 -0.13 -3.94
CA ASP A 125 9.24 -0.97 -3.75
C ASP A 125 10.08 -1.05 -5.03
N LYS A 126 9.45 -1.21 -6.20
CA LYS A 126 10.15 -1.19 -7.50
C LYS A 126 10.81 0.15 -7.79
N ALA A 127 10.11 1.26 -7.51
CA ALA A 127 10.64 2.60 -7.77
C ALA A 127 11.86 2.94 -6.88
N LEU A 128 11.92 2.36 -5.67
CA LEU A 128 13.01 2.59 -4.72
C LEU A 128 14.14 1.55 -4.82
N ASN A 129 13.86 0.33 -5.31
CA ASN A 129 14.85 -0.69 -5.62
C ASN A 129 15.58 -0.40 -6.94
N VAL A 130 16.34 0.69 -6.98
CA VAL A 130 17.23 1.06 -8.10
C VAL A 130 18.55 0.26 -8.07
N SER A 131 18.66 -0.74 -7.19
CA SER A 131 19.91 -1.37 -6.77
C SER A 131 20.56 -2.32 -7.78
N GLU A 132 19.85 -2.83 -8.80
CA GLU A 132 20.50 -3.74 -9.76
C GLU A 132 21.06 -3.02 -10.99
N GLN A 133 20.34 -2.06 -11.58
CA GLN A 133 20.82 -1.38 -12.79
C GLN A 133 21.77 -0.21 -12.49
N GLN A 134 21.58 0.54 -11.40
CA GLN A 134 22.50 1.66 -11.09
C GLN A 134 23.73 1.23 -10.29
N SER A 135 23.67 0.16 -9.48
CA SER A 135 24.88 -0.29 -8.76
C SER A 135 25.92 -0.86 -9.71
N GLN A 136 25.50 -1.59 -10.76
CA GLN A 136 26.40 -2.06 -11.82
C GLN A 136 26.98 -0.89 -12.63
N ALA A 137 26.17 0.12 -12.98
CA ALA A 137 26.64 1.29 -13.71
C ALA A 137 27.59 2.19 -12.88
N ARG A 138 27.41 2.27 -11.56
CA ARG A 138 28.32 2.99 -10.65
C ARG A 138 29.59 2.19 -10.37
N MET A 139 29.49 0.88 -10.12
CA MET A 139 30.67 0.02 -9.93
C MET A 139 31.57 -0.03 -11.18
N ALA A 140 31.00 -0.06 -12.39
CA ALA A 140 31.78 0.00 -13.64
C ALA A 140 32.61 1.29 -13.81
N ARG A 141 32.20 2.41 -13.17
CA ARG A 141 32.96 3.66 -13.16
C ARG A 141 34.11 3.66 -12.15
N TYR A 142 34.08 2.80 -11.14
CA TYR A 142 35.17 2.66 -10.16
C TYR A 142 36.15 1.53 -10.52
N ASP A 143 35.77 0.61 -11.41
CA ASP A 143 36.62 -0.49 -11.87
C ASP A 143 37.48 -0.12 -13.10
N THR A 144 37.35 1.09 -13.63
CA THR A 144 38.14 1.58 -14.79
C THR A 144 39.40 2.35 -14.40
N ASP A 145 39.64 2.58 -13.10
CA ASP A 145 40.84 3.25 -12.56
C ASP A 145 41.84 2.28 -11.89
N ARG A 146 42.00 1.06 -12.42
CA ARG A 146 43.01 0.09 -11.95
C ARG A 146 43.93 -0.42 -13.06
#